data_AF-K8FC23-F1
#
_entry.id   AF-K8FC23-F1
#
_cell.length_a   1.000
_cell.length_b   1.000
_cell.length_c   1.000
_cell.angle_alpha   90.00
_cell.angle_beta   90.00
_cell.angle_gamma   90.00
#
_symmetry.space_group_name_H-M   'P 1'
#
loop_
_entity.id
_entity.type
_entity.pdbx_description
1 polymer ?
#
loop_
_entity_poly.entity_id
_entity_poly.type
_entity_poly.pdbx_seq_one_letter_code
_entity_poly.pdbx_strand_id
1 'polypeptide(L)'
;MAHNHRFPDCFVNFPARTLRTRTMISSSQKGCSSRSLTRTRSVSSLFRNRRRIIRAKVATDFASAGLACARKKKKTNGVVAVGGNSFFATTTTKTIQTTKSSRRFTSSSSCSATKNDSDEGRGRDDDENEKQKEYYEGLYGTWTVTSRDELEVWSYRVALSLACVGALGVVFGDASGNEAMVNPSYFLGASGFGVALVLVHMYVTPIKRVMQALYAVGLIGSLGIVAYTQNGGSSSSLLEFVREHRSAVWFIGPMFASFTGLAFKEGACYGKPEAFLLFLLTPIMCLGHLTGLASDEVETFFVASWMLGFLVFAGRKYTQAVKDDIGDKSVFTFRGLKTDEERRDYLERQGKDLSLMEDAM
;
A
#
# COMPACT_ATOMS: atom_id res chain seq x y z
N MET A 1 -32.39 6.31 27.89
CA MET A 1 -32.74 5.58 26.65
C MET A 1 -31.52 5.65 25.74
N ALA A 2 -30.50 4.83 26.00
CA ALA A 2 -30.27 3.52 25.38
C ALA A 2 -30.00 3.62 23.87
N HIS A 3 -28.72 3.66 23.48
CA HIS A 3 -28.25 3.09 22.22
C HIS A 3 -26.83 2.55 22.40
N ASN A 4 -26.75 1.22 22.49
CA ASN A 4 -25.54 0.41 22.48
C ASN A 4 -24.91 0.41 21.09
N HIS A 5 -23.62 0.72 20.99
CA HIS A 5 -22.79 0.25 19.89
C HIS A 5 -21.75 -0.72 20.45
N ARG A 6 -22.06 -2.02 20.29
CA ARG A 6 -21.16 -3.15 20.52
C ARG A 6 -20.14 -3.20 19.39
N PHE A 7 -18.86 -3.15 19.73
CA PHE A 7 -17.78 -3.65 18.88
C PHE A 7 -17.88 -5.19 18.81
N PRO A 8 -17.67 -5.83 17.65
CA PRO A 8 -17.64 -7.28 17.56
C PRO A 8 -16.27 -7.84 18.02
N ASP A 9 -16.30 -8.57 19.13
CA ASP A 9 -15.28 -9.52 19.56
C ASP A 9 -15.13 -10.64 18.53
N CYS A 10 -14.01 -10.67 17.81
CA CYS A 10 -13.64 -11.78 16.93
C CYS A 10 -12.27 -12.33 17.33
N PHE A 11 -12.16 -12.92 18.52
CA PHE A 11 -11.01 -13.74 18.91
C PHE A 11 -11.35 -14.77 20.00
N VAL A 12 -12.20 -15.76 19.72
CA VAL A 12 -12.17 -16.99 20.54
C VAL A 12 -12.69 -18.20 19.74
N ASN A 13 -11.95 -19.31 19.85
CA ASN A 13 -12.33 -20.71 19.56
C ASN A 13 -12.19 -21.23 18.12
N PHE A 14 -11.07 -21.91 17.85
CA PHE A 14 -11.06 -23.07 16.95
C PHE A 14 -10.33 -24.25 17.61
N PRO A 15 -11.01 -25.39 17.84
CA PRO A 15 -10.40 -26.58 18.44
C PRO A 15 -9.60 -27.38 17.41
N ALA A 16 -8.41 -27.81 17.82
CA ALA A 16 -7.58 -28.76 17.10
C ALA A 16 -8.30 -30.10 16.91
N ARG A 17 -8.40 -30.58 15.67
CA ARG A 17 -8.70 -31.99 15.36
C ARG A 17 -7.57 -32.61 14.56
N THR A 18 -6.90 -33.52 15.24
CA THR A 18 -6.01 -34.57 14.78
C THR A 18 -6.65 -35.40 13.67
N LEU A 19 -5.98 -35.55 12.53
CA LEU A 19 -6.29 -36.58 11.55
C LEU A 19 -5.09 -37.49 11.31
N ARG A 20 -5.35 -38.77 11.60
CA ARG A 20 -4.49 -39.94 11.47
C ARG A 20 -3.94 -40.12 10.06
N THR A 21 -2.65 -40.40 10.03
CA THR A 21 -1.92 -41.12 8.99
C THR A 21 -2.61 -42.45 8.64
N ARG A 22 -2.80 -42.70 7.34
CA ARG A 22 -3.05 -44.05 6.81
C ARG A 22 -2.02 -44.36 5.72
N THR A 23 -1.07 -45.18 6.10
CA THR A 23 -0.13 -45.91 5.25
C THR A 23 -0.89 -46.82 4.29
N MET A 24 -0.49 -46.83 3.02
CA MET A 24 -0.79 -47.90 2.06
C MET A 24 0.54 -48.35 1.46
N ILE A 25 0.90 -49.58 1.83
CA ILE A 25 1.96 -50.40 1.26
C ILE A 25 1.35 -51.13 0.06
N SER A 26 2.01 -51.12 -1.11
CA SER A 26 1.91 -52.26 -2.05
C SER A 26 3.09 -52.32 -3.04
N SER A 27 3.94 -53.31 -2.79
CA SER A 27 4.58 -54.26 -3.74
C SER A 27 4.93 -53.85 -5.19
N SER A 28 6.25 -53.84 -5.44
CA SER A 28 6.98 -54.75 -6.36
C SER A 28 6.33 -55.21 -7.68
N GLN A 29 6.95 -54.83 -8.81
CA GLN A 29 7.38 -55.81 -9.82
C GLN A 29 8.48 -55.25 -10.75
N LYS A 30 9.48 -56.09 -11.01
CA LYS A 30 10.61 -55.90 -11.94
C LYS A 30 10.18 -56.24 -13.38
N GLY A 31 10.78 -55.58 -14.38
CA GLY A 31 10.68 -55.97 -15.79
C GLY A 31 11.70 -55.23 -16.66
N CYS A 32 12.41 -55.96 -17.51
CA CYS A 32 13.68 -55.62 -18.16
C CYS A 32 13.51 -55.09 -19.61
N SER A 33 14.44 -54.20 -20.01
CA SER A 33 15.03 -53.94 -21.35
C SER A 33 14.16 -53.76 -22.61
N SER A 34 14.35 -52.63 -23.32
CA SER A 34 14.76 -52.59 -24.74
C SER A 34 15.00 -51.16 -25.25
N ARG A 35 16.13 -50.95 -25.94
CA ARG A 35 16.48 -49.74 -26.70
C ARG A 35 15.60 -49.60 -27.94
N SER A 36 15.05 -48.41 -28.17
CA SER A 36 14.61 -47.93 -29.48
C SER A 36 14.95 -46.45 -29.59
N LEU A 37 15.85 -46.11 -30.52
CA LEU A 37 16.11 -44.73 -30.93
C LEU A 37 14.91 -44.24 -31.72
N THR A 38 14.14 -43.32 -31.16
CA THR A 38 13.20 -42.48 -31.91
C THR A 38 13.43 -41.03 -31.53
N ARG A 39 13.82 -40.23 -32.53
CA ARG A 39 14.09 -38.79 -32.43
C ARG A 39 12.79 -38.05 -32.11
N THR A 40 12.40 -38.01 -30.85
CA THR A 40 11.30 -37.17 -30.37
C THR A 40 11.80 -35.73 -30.27
N ARG A 41 11.36 -34.87 -31.19
CA ARG A 41 11.39 -33.42 -30.97
C ARG A 41 10.64 -33.16 -29.67
N SER A 42 11.37 -32.75 -28.62
CA SER A 42 10.82 -32.63 -27.28
C SER A 42 9.58 -31.76 -27.27
N VAL A 43 8.48 -32.31 -26.77
CA VAL A 43 7.20 -31.62 -26.52
C VAL A 43 7.44 -30.36 -25.67
N SER A 44 8.47 -30.35 -24.82
CA SER A 44 8.87 -29.18 -24.02
C SER A 44 9.30 -27.98 -24.88
N SER A 45 9.89 -28.18 -26.06
CA SER A 45 10.32 -27.09 -26.96
C SER A 45 9.14 -26.45 -27.71
N LEU A 46 8.12 -27.25 -28.04
CA LEU A 46 6.88 -26.80 -28.69
C LEU A 46 6.00 -26.01 -27.72
N PHE A 47 5.89 -26.45 -26.46
CA PHE A 47 5.21 -25.68 -25.41
C PHE A 47 5.94 -24.38 -25.08
N ARG A 48 7.27 -24.38 -25.04
CA ARG A 48 8.09 -23.17 -24.79
C ARG A 48 7.91 -22.14 -25.90
N ASN A 49 7.77 -22.58 -27.16
CA ASN A 49 7.57 -21.68 -28.30
C ASN A 49 6.13 -21.13 -28.36
N ARG A 50 5.11 -21.95 -28.05
CA ARG A 50 3.71 -21.49 -27.94
C ARG A 50 3.50 -20.47 -26.82
N ARG A 51 4.16 -20.66 -25.67
CA ARG A 51 4.10 -19.74 -24.52
C ARG A 51 4.75 -18.38 -24.80
N ARG A 52 5.84 -18.32 -25.58
CA ARG A 52 6.43 -17.04 -26.04
C ARG A 52 5.47 -16.24 -26.93
N ILE A 53 4.74 -16.92 -27.81
CA ILE A 53 3.79 -16.26 -28.73
C ILE A 53 2.60 -15.67 -27.95
N ILE A 54 2.11 -16.35 -26.91
CA ILE A 54 1.02 -15.86 -26.06
C ILE A 54 1.50 -14.67 -25.19
N ARG A 55 2.71 -14.74 -24.62
CA ARG A 55 3.33 -13.64 -23.85
C ARG A 55 3.49 -12.37 -24.68
N ALA A 56 3.92 -12.49 -25.93
CA ALA A 56 4.04 -11.34 -26.84
C ALA A 56 2.68 -10.66 -27.09
N LYS A 57 1.61 -11.45 -27.23
CA LYS A 57 0.25 -10.95 -27.55
C LYS A 57 -0.40 -10.23 -26.37
N VAL A 58 -0.30 -10.78 -25.16
CA VAL A 58 -0.84 -10.15 -23.93
C VAL A 58 -0.06 -8.88 -23.57
N ALA A 59 1.26 -8.85 -23.77
CA ALA A 59 2.07 -7.66 -23.54
C ALA A 59 1.72 -6.52 -24.51
N THR A 60 1.44 -6.83 -25.79
CA THR A 60 0.98 -5.82 -26.76
C THR A 60 -0.44 -5.31 -26.47
N ASP A 61 -1.32 -6.15 -25.93
CA ASP A 61 -2.70 -5.77 -25.60
C ASP A 61 -2.76 -4.85 -24.35
N PHE A 62 -1.90 -5.08 -23.36
CA PHE A 62 -1.77 -4.17 -22.21
C PHE A 62 -1.06 -2.86 -22.56
N ALA A 63 -0.02 -2.89 -23.40
CA ALA A 63 0.67 -1.69 -23.86
C ALA A 63 -0.25 -0.79 -24.72
N SER A 64 -1.10 -1.39 -25.56
CA SER A 64 -2.07 -0.65 -26.38
C SER A 64 -3.21 -0.05 -25.57
N ALA A 65 -3.69 -0.74 -24.52
CA ALA A 65 -4.67 -0.19 -23.58
C ALA A 65 -4.11 1.02 -22.79
N GLY A 66 -2.84 0.96 -22.38
CA GLY A 66 -2.15 2.08 -21.72
C GLY A 66 -1.99 3.31 -22.63
N LEU A 67 -1.66 3.10 -23.91
CA LEU A 67 -1.49 4.18 -24.89
C LEU A 67 -2.84 4.82 -25.31
N ALA A 68 -3.93 4.04 -25.34
CA ALA A 68 -5.28 4.54 -25.61
C ALA A 68 -5.79 5.46 -24.48
N CYS A 69 -5.50 5.13 -23.22
CA CYS A 69 -5.80 6.01 -22.08
C CYS A 69 -4.93 7.28 -22.07
N ALA A 70 -3.65 7.18 -22.47
CA ALA A 70 -2.77 8.34 -22.58
C ALA A 70 -3.18 9.31 -23.72
N ARG A 71 -3.68 8.80 -24.85
CA ARG A 71 -4.20 9.62 -25.95
C ARG A 71 -5.52 10.34 -25.60
N LYS A 72 -6.37 9.73 -24.77
CA LYS A 72 -7.64 10.35 -24.33
C LYS A 72 -7.41 11.55 -23.40
N LYS A 73 -6.32 11.56 -22.62
CA LYS A 73 -5.95 12.65 -21.70
C LYS A 73 -5.26 13.84 -22.39
N LYS A 74 -4.72 13.66 -23.61
CA LYS A 74 -4.03 14.72 -24.38
C LYS A 74 -4.95 15.52 -25.31
N LYS A 75 -6.24 15.18 -25.40
CA LYS A 75 -7.22 15.84 -26.29
C LYS A 75 -8.20 16.78 -25.58
N THR A 76 -8.04 17.02 -24.27
CA THR A 76 -8.93 17.88 -23.46
C THR A 76 -8.26 19.15 -22.93
N ASN A 77 -7.17 19.61 -23.53
CA ASN A 77 -6.65 20.96 -23.35
C ASN A 77 -6.47 21.61 -24.72
N GLY A 78 -7.57 22.17 -25.25
CA GLY A 78 -7.61 22.84 -26.54
C GLY A 78 -8.91 23.64 -26.67
N VAL A 79 -8.80 24.92 -26.32
CA VAL A 79 -9.62 26.09 -26.66
C VAL A 79 -10.81 25.82 -27.60
N VAL A 80 -12.02 26.07 -27.09
CA VAL A 80 -13.27 26.11 -27.87
C VAL A 80 -13.45 27.52 -28.42
N ALA A 81 -13.55 27.64 -29.76
CA ALA A 81 -14.08 28.80 -30.45
C ALA A 81 -15.23 28.37 -31.38
N VAL A 82 -16.41 28.88 -31.05
CA VAL A 82 -17.58 29.28 -31.86
C VAL A 82 -17.81 28.64 -33.24
N GLY A 83 -19.01 28.07 -33.41
CA GLY A 83 -19.65 27.82 -34.71
C GLY A 83 -20.99 27.11 -34.52
N GLY A 84 -22.09 27.80 -34.78
CA GLY A 84 -23.46 27.42 -34.37
C GLY A 84 -24.27 26.54 -35.32
N ASN A 85 -25.57 26.49 -34.99
CA ASN A 85 -26.73 25.90 -35.67
C ASN A 85 -26.87 24.36 -35.52
N SER A 86 -28.00 23.75 -35.18
CA SER A 86 -29.39 24.22 -35.01
C SER A 86 -30.27 23.09 -34.45
N PHE A 87 -31.11 23.43 -33.46
CA PHE A 87 -32.58 23.19 -33.38
C PHE A 87 -33.18 21.79 -33.15
N PHE A 88 -33.83 21.63 -31.98
CA PHE A 88 -35.25 21.26 -31.70
C PHE A 88 -35.33 20.80 -30.23
N ALA A 89 -35.74 21.67 -29.28
CA ALA A 89 -37.13 21.97 -28.86
C ALA A 89 -37.83 20.81 -28.13
N THR A 90 -38.10 20.99 -26.82
CA THR A 90 -39.44 20.89 -26.18
C THR A 90 -39.35 21.31 -24.70
N THR A 91 -39.86 22.52 -24.42
CA THR A 91 -40.77 22.99 -23.33
C THR A 91 -40.83 22.17 -22.04
N THR A 92 -40.60 22.75 -20.85
CA THR A 92 -41.67 23.37 -20.01
C THR A 92 -41.13 24.36 -18.96
N THR A 93 -41.88 25.44 -18.83
CA THR A 93 -41.76 26.69 -18.06
C THR A 93 -41.97 26.56 -16.54
N LYS A 94 -41.23 27.34 -15.74
CA LYS A 94 -41.80 28.41 -14.87
C LYS A 94 -40.72 29.31 -14.26
N THR A 95 -40.83 30.59 -14.58
CA THR A 95 -40.09 31.76 -14.11
C THR A 95 -40.73 32.33 -12.84
N ILE A 96 -39.95 32.80 -11.85
CA ILE A 96 -40.22 34.05 -11.10
C ILE A 96 -38.85 34.71 -10.74
N GLN A 97 -38.69 35.96 -11.16
CA GLN A 97 -37.60 36.90 -10.80
C GLN A 97 -37.78 37.44 -9.37
N THR A 98 -36.72 37.92 -8.72
CA THR A 98 -36.56 39.34 -8.30
C THR A 98 -35.27 39.59 -7.49
N THR A 99 -34.42 40.46 -8.05
CA THR A 99 -33.69 41.63 -7.47
C THR A 99 -33.03 41.61 -6.08
N LYS A 100 -31.71 41.93 -6.12
CA LYS A 100 -30.90 42.81 -5.25
C LYS A 100 -31.51 43.30 -3.91
N SER A 101 -30.75 43.13 -2.82
CA SER A 101 -30.66 44.15 -1.77
C SER A 101 -29.36 44.05 -0.98
N SER A 102 -28.66 45.18 -0.88
CA SER A 102 -27.48 45.43 -0.07
C SER A 102 -27.91 45.89 1.32
N ARG A 103 -27.28 45.40 2.39
CA ARG A 103 -27.31 46.06 3.71
C ARG A 103 -25.93 46.02 4.37
N ARG A 104 -25.41 47.22 4.55
CA ARG A 104 -24.37 47.66 5.51
C ARG A 104 -25.09 48.02 6.83
N PHE A 105 -24.47 47.82 7.99
CA PHE A 105 -24.58 48.60 9.26
C PHE A 105 -23.77 47.82 10.35
N THR A 106 -22.54 48.21 10.70
CA THR A 106 -22.06 49.14 11.77
C THR A 106 -22.20 48.64 13.22
N SER A 107 -21.07 48.67 13.94
CA SER A 107 -20.83 49.12 15.34
C SER A 107 -19.54 48.42 15.82
N SER A 108 -18.59 48.95 16.57
CA SER A 108 -18.38 50.18 17.37
C SER A 108 -16.95 50.01 17.96
N SER A 109 -16.04 50.99 17.87
CA SER A 109 -15.59 51.88 18.98
C SER A 109 -15.22 51.15 20.30
N SER A 110 -14.10 51.38 21.03
CA SER A 110 -13.02 52.39 21.04
C SER A 110 -11.94 51.98 22.10
N CYS A 111 -10.81 52.71 22.11
CA CYS A 111 -9.88 53.00 23.24
C CYS A 111 -8.79 51.94 23.54
N SER A 112 -7.48 52.24 23.70
CA SER A 112 -6.77 53.45 24.14
C SER A 112 -5.32 53.51 23.63
N ALA A 113 -4.78 54.72 23.57
CA ALA A 113 -3.42 55.12 23.19
C ALA A 113 -2.34 54.75 24.25
N THR A 114 -1.07 54.66 23.82
CA THR A 114 -0.01 55.67 24.15
C THR A 114 1.33 55.39 23.46
N LYS A 115 1.90 56.49 22.93
CA LYS A 115 3.31 56.89 22.81
C LYS A 115 4.27 56.16 21.84
N ASN A 116 4.75 56.99 20.91
CA ASN A 116 6.00 56.87 20.16
C ASN A 116 7.20 56.70 21.09
N ASP A 117 8.15 55.86 20.70
CA ASP A 117 9.55 56.27 20.59
C ASP A 117 10.16 55.61 19.37
N SER A 118 10.75 56.47 18.55
CA SER A 118 11.58 56.16 17.40
C SER A 118 12.88 55.53 17.87
N ASP A 119 13.16 54.30 17.44
CA ASP A 119 14.53 53.83 17.36
C ASP A 119 14.81 53.24 15.98
N GLU A 120 15.89 53.74 15.42
CA GLU A 120 16.35 53.58 14.05
C GLU A 120 17.28 52.38 14.03
N GLY A 121 16.72 51.22 13.70
CA GLY A 121 17.47 49.98 13.55
C GLY A 121 16.92 49.19 12.39
N ARG A 122 17.30 49.57 11.16
CA ARG A 122 16.97 48.83 9.93
C ARG A 122 17.74 47.50 9.91
N GLY A 123 17.27 46.58 10.73
CA GLY A 123 17.54 45.15 10.64
C GLY A 123 16.88 44.63 9.36
N ARG A 124 17.74 44.19 8.45
CA ARG A 124 17.47 43.58 7.16
C ARG A 124 16.56 42.36 7.35
N ASP A 125 15.33 42.46 6.85
CA ASP A 125 14.48 41.39 6.30
C ASP A 125 14.88 39.94 6.68
N ASP A 126 14.52 39.51 7.90
CA ASP A 126 14.46 38.09 8.28
C ASP A 126 13.00 37.58 8.20
N ASP A 127 12.23 38.12 7.25
CA ASP A 127 10.83 37.80 6.97
C ASP A 127 10.69 36.55 6.05
N GLU A 128 11.51 35.53 6.27
CA GLU A 128 11.39 34.22 5.59
C GLU A 128 10.96 33.12 6.56
N ASN A 129 9.63 33.00 6.64
CA ASN A 129 8.90 31.74 6.84
C ASN A 129 8.88 31.16 8.27
N GLU A 130 8.33 31.91 9.23
CA GLU A 130 7.70 31.30 10.40
C GLU A 130 6.41 30.59 9.93
N LYS A 131 6.58 29.38 9.36
CA LYS A 131 5.51 28.51 8.87
C LYS A 131 4.49 28.36 10.00
N GLN A 132 3.38 29.08 9.93
CA GLN A 132 2.38 29.17 10.99
C GLN A 132 2.00 27.74 11.44
N LYS A 133 2.30 27.41 12.69
CA LYS A 133 2.24 26.03 13.18
C LYS A 133 0.78 25.60 13.22
N GLU A 134 0.38 24.72 12.30
CA GLU A 134 -0.99 24.18 12.26
C GLU A 134 -1.20 23.23 13.44
N TYR A 135 -2.22 23.52 14.25
CA TYR A 135 -2.64 22.69 15.38
C TYR A 135 -3.81 21.81 14.96
N TYR A 136 -3.70 20.52 15.26
CA TYR A 136 -4.73 19.53 15.02
C TYR A 136 -5.33 19.08 16.35
N GLU A 137 -6.65 18.92 16.37
CA GLU A 137 -7.37 18.37 17.51
C GLU A 137 -7.29 16.85 17.49
N GLY A 138 -6.65 16.25 18.50
CA GLY A 138 -6.58 14.81 18.70
C GLY A 138 -7.56 14.30 19.76
N LEU A 139 -7.61 12.97 19.90
CA LEU A 139 -8.43 12.27 20.89
C LEU A 139 -8.03 12.68 22.32
N TYR A 140 -6.74 12.68 22.62
CA TYR A 140 -6.21 12.96 23.95
C TYR A 140 -5.65 14.38 24.12
N GLY A 141 -5.63 15.19 23.06
CA GLY A 141 -5.11 16.57 23.13
C GLY A 141 -4.75 17.15 21.77
N THR A 142 -4.35 18.42 21.77
CA THR A 142 -3.88 19.10 20.57
C THR A 142 -2.48 18.63 20.18
N TRP A 143 -2.20 18.54 18.88
CA TRP A 143 -0.89 18.15 18.38
C TRP A 143 -0.53 18.88 17.09
N THR A 144 0.76 18.94 16.79
CA THR A 144 1.29 19.64 15.61
C THR A 144 2.19 18.73 14.80
N VAL A 145 2.25 18.94 13.49
CA VAL A 145 3.24 18.31 12.61
C VAL A 145 4.54 19.11 12.68
N THR A 146 5.66 18.42 12.91
CA THR A 146 7.01 19.00 12.91
C THR A 146 7.71 18.68 11.60
N SER A 147 8.75 19.45 11.25
CA SER A 147 9.56 19.20 10.04
C SER A 147 10.19 17.81 10.00
N ARG A 148 10.47 17.22 11.17
CA ARG A 148 10.96 15.84 11.26
C ARG A 148 9.89 14.83 10.82
N ASP A 149 8.63 15.03 11.22
CA ASP A 149 7.56 14.13 10.80
C ASP A 149 7.28 14.27 9.30
N GLU A 150 7.36 15.50 8.77
CA GLU A 150 7.28 15.71 7.32
C GLU A 150 8.36 14.89 6.59
N LEU A 151 9.62 14.96 7.06
CA LEU A 151 10.72 14.19 6.49
C LEU A 151 10.49 12.67 6.59
N GLU A 152 10.03 12.17 7.74
CA GLU A 152 9.75 10.74 7.95
C GLU A 152 8.62 10.25 7.02
N VAL A 153 7.55 11.03 6.85
CA VAL A 153 6.46 10.71 5.93
C VAL A 153 6.93 10.73 4.48
N TRP A 154 7.66 11.75 4.05
CA TRP A 154 8.18 11.82 2.69
C TRP A 154 9.15 10.67 2.40
N SER A 155 10.02 10.34 3.35
CA SER A 155 10.93 9.20 3.26
C SER A 155 10.16 7.88 3.17
N TYR A 156 9.08 7.72 3.93
CA TYR A 156 8.17 6.57 3.85
C TYR A 156 7.53 6.45 2.45
N ARG A 157 7.02 7.55 1.88
CA ARG A 157 6.41 7.58 0.55
C ARG A 157 7.42 7.21 -0.54
N VAL A 158 8.64 7.74 -0.47
CA VAL A 158 9.72 7.39 -1.40
C VAL A 158 10.12 5.92 -1.29
N ALA A 159 10.25 5.40 -0.07
CA ALA A 159 10.56 4.00 0.17
C ALA A 159 9.48 3.06 -0.37
N LEU A 160 8.20 3.41 -0.20
CA LEU A 160 7.07 2.67 -0.76
C LEU A 160 7.05 2.72 -2.29
N SER A 161 7.37 3.88 -2.89
CA SER A 161 7.54 4.00 -4.34
C SER A 161 8.69 3.14 -4.85
N LEU A 162 9.81 3.08 -4.14
CA LEU A 162 10.94 2.21 -4.48
C LEU A 162 10.52 0.74 -4.43
N ALA A 163 9.73 0.35 -3.43
CA ALA A 163 9.15 -0.99 -3.34
C ALA A 163 8.30 -1.33 -4.57
N CYS A 164 7.44 -0.39 -4.99
CA CYS A 164 6.60 -0.53 -6.18
C CYS A 164 7.43 -0.60 -7.48
N VAL A 165 8.47 0.23 -7.61
CA VAL A 165 9.37 0.21 -8.77
C VAL A 165 10.13 -1.11 -8.87
N GLY A 166 10.62 -1.64 -7.74
CA GLY A 166 11.26 -2.95 -7.71
C GLY A 166 10.31 -4.08 -8.15
N ALA A 167 9.07 -4.07 -7.67
CA ALA A 167 8.05 -5.03 -8.09
C ALA A 167 7.70 -4.92 -9.59
N LEU A 168 7.60 -3.69 -10.12
CA LEU A 168 7.45 -3.47 -11.57
C LEU A 168 8.67 -3.97 -12.35
N GLY A 169 9.88 -3.77 -11.83
CA GLY A 169 11.11 -4.28 -12.43
C GLY A 169 11.14 -5.80 -12.53
N VAL A 170 10.58 -6.52 -11.54
CA VAL A 170 10.40 -7.98 -11.60
C VAL A 170 9.46 -8.37 -12.74
N VAL A 171 8.29 -7.73 -12.84
CA VAL A 171 7.31 -8.00 -13.91
C VAL A 171 7.90 -7.69 -15.28
N PHE A 172 8.60 -6.56 -15.41
CA PHE A 172 9.22 -6.15 -16.67
C PHE A 172 10.39 -7.07 -17.07
N GLY A 173 11.22 -7.48 -16.10
CA GLY A 173 12.31 -8.43 -16.32
C GLY A 173 11.78 -9.77 -16.85
N ASP A 174 10.73 -10.30 -16.23
CA ASP A 174 10.08 -11.54 -16.66
C ASP A 174 9.42 -11.42 -18.05
N ALA A 175 8.69 -10.33 -18.30
CA ALA A 175 8.00 -10.10 -19.57
C ALA A 175 8.98 -9.90 -20.74
N SER A 176 10.11 -9.24 -20.50
CA SER A 176 11.17 -9.02 -21.48
C SER A 176 12.09 -10.23 -21.66
N GLY A 177 12.02 -11.23 -20.76
CA GLY A 177 12.95 -12.36 -20.73
C GLY A 177 14.35 -11.98 -20.24
N ASN A 178 14.51 -10.81 -19.62
CA ASN A 178 15.76 -10.35 -19.03
C ASN A 178 15.86 -10.83 -17.57
N GLU A 179 16.17 -12.11 -17.39
CA GLU A 179 16.33 -12.76 -16.08
C GLU A 179 17.36 -12.05 -15.18
N ALA A 180 18.37 -11.40 -15.76
CA ALA A 180 19.39 -10.67 -15.02
C ALA A 180 18.83 -9.46 -14.25
N MET A 181 17.69 -8.91 -14.69
CA MET A 181 17.02 -7.80 -14.00
C MET A 181 16.10 -8.26 -12.87
N VAL A 182 15.65 -9.52 -12.86
CA VAL A 182 14.60 -10.00 -11.94
C VAL A 182 15.07 -9.96 -10.49
N ASN A 183 16.20 -10.60 -10.18
CA ASN A 183 16.70 -10.65 -8.80
C ASN A 183 17.08 -9.26 -8.25
N PRO A 184 17.83 -8.40 -8.98
CA PRO A 184 18.10 -7.04 -8.52
C PRO A 184 16.84 -6.23 -8.28
N SER A 185 15.85 -6.32 -9.17
CA SER A 185 14.57 -5.61 -9.02
C SER A 185 13.78 -6.10 -7.80
N TYR A 186 13.79 -7.41 -7.55
CA TYR A 186 13.16 -8.00 -6.37
C TYR A 186 13.77 -7.44 -5.08
N PHE A 187 15.11 -7.43 -4.96
CA PHE A 187 15.78 -6.91 -3.76
C PHE A 187 15.71 -5.38 -3.64
N LEU A 188 15.64 -4.65 -4.75
CA LEU A 188 15.32 -3.22 -4.74
C LEU A 188 13.91 -3.00 -4.16
N GLY A 189 12.95 -3.82 -4.58
CA GLY A 189 11.60 -3.81 -4.06
C GLY A 189 11.54 -4.13 -2.56
N ALA A 190 12.20 -5.21 -2.17
CA ALA A 190 12.26 -5.67 -0.79
C ALA A 190 12.93 -4.65 0.13
N SER A 191 14.06 -4.05 -0.29
CA SER A 191 14.74 -3.02 0.49
C SER A 191 13.90 -1.76 0.67
N GLY A 192 13.25 -1.27 -0.39
CA GLY A 192 12.28 -0.17 -0.29
C GLY A 192 11.14 -0.48 0.69
N PHE A 193 10.62 -1.71 0.64
CA PHE A 193 9.56 -2.14 1.55
C PHE A 193 10.05 -2.23 3.01
N GLY A 194 11.25 -2.74 3.25
CA GLY A 194 11.87 -2.78 4.57
C GLY A 194 12.06 -1.38 5.17
N VAL A 195 12.54 -0.42 4.38
CA VAL A 195 12.66 0.98 4.80
C VAL A 195 11.27 1.57 5.11
N ALA A 196 10.27 1.30 4.27
CA ALA A 196 8.91 1.75 4.52
C ALA A 196 8.33 1.20 5.84
N LEU A 197 8.62 -0.06 6.21
CA LEU A 197 8.21 -0.66 7.48
C LEU A 197 8.91 -0.06 8.71
N VAL A 198 10.11 0.50 8.55
CA VAL A 198 10.77 1.22 9.64
C VAL A 198 10.10 2.57 9.86
N LEU A 199 9.80 3.29 8.77
CA LEU A 199 9.28 4.66 8.79
C LEU A 199 7.76 4.76 8.99
N VAL A 200 7.01 3.66 8.80
CA VAL A 200 5.55 3.69 8.95
C VAL A 200 5.15 4.02 10.39
N HIS A 201 4.27 5.00 10.54
CA HIS A 201 3.65 5.35 11.81
C HIS A 201 2.49 4.39 12.09
N MET A 202 2.49 3.70 13.23
CA MET A 202 1.47 2.70 13.57
C MET A 202 1.21 2.74 15.08
N TYR A 203 -0.04 2.97 15.49
CA TYR A 203 -0.43 3.11 16.91
C TYR A 203 -0.14 1.87 17.76
N VAL A 204 -0.08 0.70 17.12
CA VAL A 204 0.10 -0.59 17.79
C VAL A 204 1.50 -1.12 17.50
N THR A 205 2.46 -0.73 18.35
CA THR A 205 3.86 -1.13 18.25
C THR A 205 4.06 -2.65 18.12
N PRO A 206 3.35 -3.52 18.89
CA PRO A 206 3.49 -4.97 18.74
C PRO A 206 3.21 -5.47 17.32
N ILE A 207 2.15 -4.95 16.68
CA ILE A 207 1.78 -5.32 15.30
C ILE A 207 2.89 -4.88 14.33
N LYS A 208 3.41 -3.65 14.48
CA LYS A 208 4.56 -3.17 13.69
C LYS A 208 5.77 -4.09 13.83
N ARG A 209 6.09 -4.56 15.03
CA ARG A 209 7.21 -5.48 15.28
C ARG A 209 7.01 -6.85 14.63
N VAL A 210 5.80 -7.42 14.71
CA VAL A 210 5.46 -8.67 14.03
C VAL A 210 5.63 -8.52 12.51
N MET A 211 5.16 -7.41 11.93
CA MET A 211 5.37 -7.12 10.51
C MET A 211 6.85 -7.04 10.13
N GLN A 212 7.68 -6.37 10.94
CA GLN A 212 9.13 -6.30 10.72
C GLN A 212 9.80 -7.67 10.81
N ALA A 213 9.39 -8.51 11.77
CA ALA A 213 9.88 -9.88 11.89
C ALA A 213 9.50 -10.75 10.68
N LEU A 214 8.24 -10.69 10.25
CA LEU A 214 7.75 -11.39 9.06
C LEU A 214 8.50 -10.95 7.79
N TYR A 215 8.75 -9.65 7.65
CA TYR A 215 9.60 -9.12 6.58
C TYR A 215 11.02 -9.70 6.63
N ALA A 216 11.66 -9.69 7.81
CA ALA A 216 13.02 -10.19 7.96
C ALA A 216 13.12 -11.70 7.65
N VAL A 217 12.19 -12.51 8.15
CA VAL A 217 12.09 -13.94 7.84
C VAL A 217 11.94 -14.16 6.33
N GLY A 218 11.04 -13.40 5.69
CA GLY A 218 10.84 -13.49 4.25
C GLY A 218 12.05 -13.06 3.42
N LEU A 219 12.76 -12.03 3.87
CA LEU A 219 13.99 -11.56 3.23
C LEU A 219 15.11 -12.61 3.32
N ILE A 220 15.31 -13.19 4.51
CA ILE A 220 16.28 -14.27 4.74
C ILE A 220 15.92 -15.49 3.88
N GLY A 221 14.64 -15.87 3.83
CA GLY A 221 14.17 -16.96 2.97
C GLY A 221 14.47 -16.70 1.49
N SER A 222 14.26 -15.47 1.02
CA SER A 222 14.55 -15.08 -0.36
C SER A 222 16.04 -15.09 -0.68
N LEU A 223 16.88 -14.62 0.24
CA LEU A 223 18.35 -14.70 0.14
C LEU A 223 18.82 -16.16 0.12
N GLY A 224 18.24 -17.02 0.96
CA GLY A 224 18.54 -18.45 1.00
C GLY A 224 18.22 -19.14 -0.34
N ILE A 225 17.08 -18.82 -0.96
CA ILE A 225 16.74 -19.34 -2.29
C ILE A 225 17.75 -18.86 -3.33
N VAL A 226 18.09 -17.57 -3.35
CA VAL A 226 19.06 -17.03 -4.32
C VAL A 226 20.42 -17.70 -4.15
N ALA A 227 20.91 -17.82 -2.91
CA ALA A 227 22.16 -18.52 -2.61
C ALA A 227 22.10 -19.99 -3.04
N TYR A 228 20.98 -20.67 -2.86
CA TYR A 228 20.78 -22.04 -3.35
C TYR A 228 20.82 -22.13 -4.87
N THR A 229 20.11 -21.25 -5.58
CA THR A 229 20.09 -21.22 -7.06
C THR A 229 21.47 -20.94 -7.66
N GLN A 230 22.25 -20.05 -7.05
CA GLN A 230 23.59 -19.68 -7.50
C GLN A 230 24.62 -20.80 -7.30
N ASN A 231 24.44 -21.67 -6.31
CA ASN A 231 25.35 -22.78 -5.98
C ASN A 231 25.06 -24.07 -6.76
N GLY A 232 24.43 -23.98 -7.94
CA GLY A 232 24.12 -25.12 -8.81
C GLY A 232 22.65 -25.59 -8.77
N GLY A 233 21.73 -24.74 -8.31
CA GLY A 233 20.30 -25.01 -8.43
C GLY A 233 19.81 -24.96 -9.88
N SER A 234 18.68 -25.61 -10.16
CA SER A 234 18.12 -25.76 -11.52
C SER A 234 17.49 -24.47 -12.08
N SER A 235 17.18 -23.49 -11.23
CA SER A 235 16.43 -22.28 -11.60
C SER A 235 17.36 -21.07 -11.75
N SER A 236 17.11 -20.21 -12.74
CA SER A 236 17.96 -19.05 -13.06
C SER A 236 17.69 -17.81 -12.20
N SER A 237 16.51 -17.70 -11.60
CA SER A 237 16.09 -16.54 -10.80
C SER A 237 15.21 -16.97 -9.63
N LEU A 238 15.09 -16.10 -8.61
CA LEU A 238 14.20 -16.32 -7.46
C LEU A 238 12.76 -16.55 -7.91
N LEU A 239 12.31 -15.78 -8.91
CA LEU A 239 10.97 -15.89 -9.47
C LEU A 239 10.74 -17.24 -10.13
N GLU A 240 11.71 -17.73 -10.92
CA GLU A 240 11.61 -19.04 -11.56
C GLU A 240 11.60 -20.16 -10.52
N PHE A 241 12.44 -20.08 -9.48
CA PHE A 241 12.43 -21.05 -8.39
C PHE A 241 11.07 -21.12 -7.69
N VAL A 242 10.45 -19.98 -7.40
CA VAL A 242 9.12 -19.93 -6.76
C VAL A 242 8.07 -20.57 -7.67
N ARG A 243 8.11 -20.29 -8.98
CA ARG A 243 7.18 -20.90 -9.95
C ARG A 243 7.30 -22.41 -10.04
N GLU A 244 8.52 -22.93 -10.01
CA GLU A 244 8.79 -24.37 -10.07
C GLU A 244 8.45 -25.07 -8.75
N HIS A 245 8.66 -24.38 -7.63
CA HIS A 245 8.50 -24.92 -6.28
C HIS A 245 7.44 -24.15 -5.50
N ARG A 246 6.18 -24.58 -5.56
CA ARG A 246 5.06 -23.97 -4.80
C ARG A 246 5.33 -23.85 -3.30
N SER A 247 6.07 -24.79 -2.71
CA SER A 247 6.47 -24.74 -1.30
C SER A 247 7.41 -23.58 -0.97
N ALA A 248 8.03 -22.93 -1.96
CA ALA A 248 8.87 -21.76 -1.78
C ALA A 248 8.12 -20.59 -1.13
N VAL A 249 6.78 -20.56 -1.24
CA VAL A 249 5.92 -19.59 -0.55
C VAL A 249 6.10 -19.64 0.96
N TRP A 250 6.50 -20.76 1.57
CA TRP A 250 6.82 -20.79 3.00
C TRP A 250 8.04 -19.92 3.37
N PHE A 251 8.97 -19.72 2.42
CA PHE A 251 10.16 -18.90 2.63
C PHE A 251 9.93 -17.43 2.27
N ILE A 252 9.24 -17.15 1.15
CA ILE A 252 9.02 -15.75 0.70
C ILE A 252 7.72 -15.15 1.26
N GLY A 253 6.72 -15.99 1.53
CA GLY A 253 5.38 -15.61 1.95
C GLY A 253 5.32 -14.78 3.23
N PRO A 254 6.19 -14.99 4.24
CA PRO A 254 6.27 -14.09 5.39
C PRO A 254 6.48 -12.61 5.00
N MET A 255 7.25 -12.30 3.94
CA MET A 255 7.39 -10.92 3.46
C MET A 255 6.06 -10.37 2.92
N PHE A 256 5.31 -11.17 2.17
CA PHE A 256 3.99 -10.80 1.66
C PHE A 256 2.93 -10.71 2.76
N ALA A 257 3.05 -11.51 3.83
CA ALA A 257 2.23 -11.37 5.04
C ALA A 257 2.51 -10.03 5.74
N SER A 258 3.77 -9.59 5.81
CA SER A 258 4.11 -8.25 6.28
C SER A 258 3.49 -7.15 5.42
N PHE A 259 3.55 -7.29 4.08
CA PHE A 259 2.90 -6.35 3.16
C PHE A 259 1.38 -6.31 3.36
N THR A 260 0.76 -7.47 3.62
CA THR A 260 -0.66 -7.58 3.96
C THR A 260 -1.01 -6.78 5.21
N GLY A 261 -0.14 -6.78 6.24
CA GLY A 261 -0.30 -5.94 7.43
C GLY A 261 -0.24 -4.44 7.13
N LEU A 262 0.64 -4.02 6.21
CA LEU A 262 0.71 -2.62 5.76
C LEU A 262 -0.55 -2.23 4.99
N ALA A 263 -1.00 -3.09 4.06
CA ALA A 263 -2.22 -2.88 3.30
C ALA A 263 -3.47 -2.86 4.20
N PHE A 264 -3.50 -3.69 5.25
CA PHE A 264 -4.57 -3.70 6.25
C PHE A 264 -4.68 -2.36 6.97
N LYS A 265 -3.56 -1.81 7.45
CA LYS A 265 -3.53 -0.48 8.10
C LYS A 265 -4.21 0.57 7.21
N GLU A 266 -3.84 0.61 5.94
CA GLU A 266 -4.30 1.65 5.03
C GLU A 266 -5.72 1.39 4.52
N GLY A 267 -6.06 0.13 4.25
CA GLY A 267 -7.35 -0.26 3.70
C GLY A 267 -8.45 -0.29 4.75
N ALA A 268 -8.24 -1.03 5.84
CA ALA A 268 -9.25 -1.22 6.87
C ALA A 268 -9.33 -0.03 7.85
N CYS A 269 -8.19 0.55 8.24
CA CYS A 269 -8.21 1.63 9.24
C CYS A 269 -8.43 3.02 8.63
N TYR A 270 -7.99 3.27 7.40
CA TYR A 270 -8.12 4.59 6.73
C TYR A 270 -9.06 4.60 5.52
N GLY A 271 -9.78 3.49 5.29
CA GLY A 271 -10.83 3.41 4.26
C GLY A 271 -10.31 3.57 2.84
N LYS A 272 -9.06 3.16 2.56
CA LYS A 272 -8.48 3.25 1.21
C LYS A 272 -8.84 1.99 0.40
N PRO A 273 -9.72 2.06 -0.60
CA PRO A 273 -10.19 0.87 -1.32
C PRO A 273 -9.05 0.13 -2.05
N GLU A 274 -8.06 0.86 -2.57
CA GLU A 274 -6.88 0.28 -3.20
C GLU A 274 -6.03 -0.57 -2.26
N ALA A 275 -5.87 -0.13 -1.01
CA ALA A 275 -5.14 -0.88 0.01
C ALA A 275 -5.97 -2.04 0.56
N PHE A 276 -7.29 -1.88 0.64
CA PHE A 276 -8.18 -2.98 1.01
C PHE A 276 -8.18 -4.10 -0.03
N LEU A 277 -8.15 -3.74 -1.32
CA LEU A 277 -7.97 -4.71 -2.41
C LEU A 277 -6.64 -5.45 -2.26
N LEU A 278 -5.53 -4.74 -2.01
CA LEU A 278 -4.21 -5.35 -1.79
C LEU A 278 -4.19 -6.27 -0.56
N PHE A 279 -4.88 -5.89 0.51
CA PHE A 279 -5.02 -6.69 1.73
C PHE A 279 -5.67 -8.04 1.45
N LEU A 280 -6.71 -8.10 0.62
CA LEU A 280 -7.36 -9.35 0.24
C LEU A 280 -6.57 -10.12 -0.82
N LEU A 281 -6.03 -9.41 -1.80
CA LEU A 281 -5.42 -10.00 -2.97
C LEU A 281 -4.06 -10.65 -2.67
N THR A 282 -3.26 -10.07 -1.78
CA THR A 282 -1.95 -10.59 -1.40
C THR A 282 -2.03 -12.03 -0.85
N PRO A 283 -2.85 -12.34 0.19
CA PRO A 283 -2.96 -13.71 0.68
C PRO A 283 -3.62 -14.65 -0.33
N ILE A 284 -4.61 -14.19 -1.11
CA ILE A 284 -5.23 -15.02 -2.17
C ILE A 284 -4.19 -15.43 -3.21
N MET A 285 -3.35 -14.51 -3.65
CA MET A 285 -2.27 -14.77 -4.60
C MET A 285 -1.25 -15.78 -4.04
N CYS A 286 -0.77 -15.57 -2.82
CA CYS A 286 0.21 -16.47 -2.19
C CYS A 286 -0.37 -17.87 -1.93
N LEU A 287 -1.59 -17.96 -1.40
CA LEU A 287 -2.24 -19.24 -1.10
C LEU A 287 -2.68 -19.97 -2.37
N GLY A 288 -3.15 -19.24 -3.39
CA GLY A 288 -3.49 -19.80 -4.69
C GLY A 288 -2.30 -20.52 -5.33
N HIS A 289 -1.13 -19.88 -5.28
CA HIS A 289 0.11 -20.49 -5.76
C HIS A 289 0.58 -21.66 -4.88
N LEU A 290 0.56 -21.50 -3.55
CA LEU A 290 0.99 -22.55 -2.60
C LEU A 290 0.15 -23.82 -2.72
N THR A 291 -1.18 -23.68 -2.85
CA THR A 291 -2.11 -24.81 -2.95
C THR A 291 -2.15 -25.43 -4.34
N GLY A 292 -1.68 -24.72 -5.37
CA GLY A 292 -1.79 -25.13 -6.76
C GLY A 292 -3.22 -25.16 -7.29
N LEU A 293 -4.16 -24.51 -6.59
CA LEU A 293 -5.56 -24.41 -7.00
C LEU A 293 -5.76 -23.38 -8.12
N ALA A 294 -4.86 -22.41 -8.24
CA ALA A 294 -4.89 -21.42 -9.31
C ALA A 294 -4.24 -22.00 -10.58
N SER A 295 -4.90 -21.83 -11.74
CA SER A 295 -4.27 -22.06 -13.03
C SER A 295 -3.26 -20.95 -13.35
N ASP A 296 -2.32 -21.20 -14.27
CA ASP A 296 -1.34 -20.21 -14.73
C ASP A 296 -1.99 -18.86 -15.14
N GLU A 297 -3.18 -18.91 -15.75
CA GLU A 297 -3.95 -17.74 -16.16
C GLU A 297 -4.50 -16.95 -14.95
N VAL A 298 -5.00 -17.65 -13.94
CA VAL A 298 -5.53 -17.05 -12.71
C VAL A 298 -4.41 -16.46 -11.87
N GLU A 299 -3.26 -17.14 -11.77
CA GLU A 299 -2.07 -16.58 -11.11
C GLU A 299 -1.62 -15.28 -11.78
N THR A 300 -1.55 -15.28 -13.12
CA THR A 300 -1.19 -14.09 -13.90
C THR A 300 -2.17 -12.94 -13.65
N PHE A 301 -3.48 -13.24 -13.63
CA PHE A 301 -4.51 -12.24 -13.33
C PHE A 301 -4.34 -11.64 -11.93
N PHE A 302 -4.07 -12.48 -10.92
CA PHE A 302 -3.86 -11.99 -9.56
C PHE A 302 -2.59 -11.14 -9.42
N VAL A 303 -1.48 -11.55 -10.05
CA VAL A 303 -0.24 -10.75 -10.06
C VAL A 303 -0.46 -9.41 -10.78
N ALA A 304 -1.11 -9.41 -11.94
CA ALA A 304 -1.41 -8.19 -12.68
C ALA A 304 -2.33 -7.24 -11.88
N SER A 305 -3.37 -7.78 -11.26
CA SER A 305 -4.29 -7.03 -10.41
C SER A 305 -3.59 -6.47 -9.17
N TRP A 306 -2.69 -7.26 -8.55
CA TRP A 306 -1.91 -6.85 -7.40
C TRP A 306 -0.97 -5.72 -7.78
N MET A 307 -0.36 -5.80 -8.96
CA MET A 307 0.54 -4.76 -9.44
C MET A 307 -0.15 -3.45 -9.77
N LEU A 308 -1.32 -3.52 -10.39
CA LEU A 308 -2.16 -2.33 -10.59
C LEU A 308 -2.56 -1.71 -9.25
N GLY A 309 -3.01 -2.54 -8.30
CA GLY A 309 -3.34 -2.11 -6.95
C GLY A 309 -2.17 -1.41 -6.26
N PHE A 310 -0.97 -1.98 -6.34
CA PHE A 310 0.22 -1.42 -5.70
C PHE A 310 0.63 -0.08 -6.33
N LEU A 311 0.56 0.03 -7.66
CA LEU A 311 0.84 1.29 -8.35
C LEU A 311 -0.15 2.40 -7.94
N VAL A 312 -1.44 2.08 -7.86
CA VAL A 312 -2.47 3.02 -7.41
C VAL A 312 -2.25 3.41 -5.95
N PHE A 313 -1.95 2.44 -5.08
CA PHE A 313 -1.67 2.65 -3.67
C PHE A 313 -0.45 3.57 -3.46
N ALA A 314 0.68 3.26 -4.10
CA ALA A 314 1.89 4.08 -4.01
C ALA A 314 1.69 5.49 -4.60
N GLY A 315 0.98 5.61 -5.74
CA GLY A 315 0.71 6.90 -6.36
C GLY A 315 -0.21 7.80 -5.52
N ARG A 316 -1.26 7.24 -4.92
CA ARG A 316 -2.23 8.00 -4.10
C ARG A 316 -1.63 8.55 -2.81
N LYS A 317 -0.53 7.97 -2.32
CA LYS A 317 0.20 8.52 -1.17
C LYS A 317 0.66 9.95 -1.41
N TYR A 318 0.99 10.35 -2.64
CA TYR A 318 1.44 11.71 -2.95
C TYR A 318 0.32 12.75 -2.92
N THR A 319 -0.94 12.32 -3.06
CA THR A 319 -2.12 13.20 -2.95
C THR A 319 -2.68 13.28 -1.53
N GLN A 320 -2.21 12.43 -0.61
CA GLN A 320 -2.66 12.37 0.77
C GLN A 320 -1.99 13.46 1.61
N ALA A 321 -2.70 14.05 2.57
CA ALA A 321 -2.12 15.01 3.50
C ALA A 321 -1.08 14.32 4.40
N VAL A 322 -0.01 15.03 4.78
CA VAL A 322 1.07 14.46 5.61
C VAL A 322 0.53 13.99 6.96
N LYS A 323 -0.39 14.75 7.57
CA LYS A 323 -1.02 14.40 8.85
C LYS A 323 -1.72 13.04 8.84
N ASP A 324 -2.28 12.63 7.69
CA ASP A 324 -3.03 11.39 7.56
C ASP A 324 -2.11 10.15 7.53
N ASP A 325 -0.84 10.31 7.14
CA ASP A 325 0.14 9.21 7.17
C ASP A 325 0.73 8.99 8.59
N ILE A 326 0.76 10.05 9.40
CA ILE A 326 1.22 10.04 10.80
C ILE A 326 0.12 9.46 11.69
N GLY A 327 -1.12 9.94 11.51
CA GLY A 327 -2.21 9.73 12.44
C GLY A 327 -2.16 10.71 13.63
N ASP A 328 -3.05 10.50 14.59
CA ASP A 328 -3.18 11.30 15.80
C ASP A 328 -1.99 11.09 16.75
N LYS A 329 -1.16 12.12 16.89
CA LYS A 329 -0.01 12.08 17.79
C LYS A 329 -0.36 12.07 19.26
N SER A 330 -1.51 12.63 19.65
CA SER A 330 -1.93 12.62 21.05
C SER A 330 -2.06 11.19 21.57
N VAL A 331 -2.46 10.24 20.71
CA VAL A 331 -2.51 8.80 21.03
C VAL A 331 -1.12 8.23 21.33
N PHE A 332 -0.09 8.62 20.56
CA PHE A 332 1.28 8.17 20.80
C PHE A 332 1.85 8.76 22.08
N THR A 333 1.61 10.04 22.33
CA THR A 333 2.02 10.71 23.57
C THR A 333 1.33 10.05 24.77
N PHE A 334 0.01 9.90 24.73
CA PHE A 334 -0.77 9.35 25.82
C PHE A 334 -0.42 7.89 26.15
N ARG A 335 -0.30 7.02 25.13
CA ARG A 335 0.13 5.62 25.31
C ARG A 335 1.60 5.47 25.72
N GLY A 336 2.41 6.50 25.55
CA GLY A 336 3.81 6.53 25.99
C GLY A 336 3.99 6.86 27.48
N LEU A 337 2.96 7.42 28.12
CA LEU A 337 2.98 7.76 29.55
C LEU A 337 2.85 6.49 30.39
N LYS A 338 3.70 6.37 31.41
CA LYS A 338 3.88 5.11 32.14
C LYS A 338 2.87 4.99 33.27
N THR A 339 2.68 6.06 34.03
CA THR A 339 1.80 6.04 35.20
C THR A 339 0.41 6.59 34.87
N ASP A 340 -0.58 6.17 35.67
CA ASP A 340 -1.94 6.66 35.54
C ASP A 340 -2.01 8.14 35.97
N GLU A 341 -1.16 8.57 36.91
CA GLU A 341 -1.06 9.96 37.33
C GLU A 341 -0.57 10.86 36.18
N GLU A 342 0.45 10.45 35.44
CA GLU A 342 0.95 11.17 34.27
C GLU A 342 -0.13 11.32 33.19
N ARG A 343 -0.88 10.23 32.94
CA ARG A 343 -1.98 10.23 31.97
C ARG A 343 -3.10 11.18 32.39
N ARG A 344 -3.45 11.20 33.67
CA ARG A 344 -4.49 12.10 34.23
C ARG A 344 -4.09 13.57 34.12
N ASP A 345 -2.89 13.92 34.60
CA ASP A 345 -2.35 15.28 34.53
C ASP A 345 -2.20 15.76 33.08
N TYR A 346 -1.84 14.86 32.15
CA TYR A 346 -1.84 15.20 30.72
C TYR A 346 -3.24 15.55 30.20
N LEU A 347 -4.27 14.75 30.49
CA LEU A 347 -5.63 15.02 30.02
C LEU A 347 -6.21 16.31 30.63
N GLU A 348 -5.97 16.54 31.92
CA GLU A 348 -6.39 17.77 32.60
C GLU A 348 -5.76 19.01 31.95
N ARG A 349 -4.46 18.97 31.65
CA ARG A 349 -3.76 20.05 30.93
C ARG A 349 -4.29 20.28 29.52
N GLN A 350 -4.78 19.23 28.87
CA GLN A 350 -5.38 19.30 27.54
C GLN A 350 -6.88 19.63 27.59
N GLY A 351 -7.48 19.76 28.77
CA GLY A 351 -8.91 20.00 28.94
C GLY A 351 -9.79 18.85 28.44
N LYS A 352 -9.27 17.62 28.45
CA LYS A 352 -9.97 16.41 27.99
C LYS A 352 -10.62 15.67 29.16
N ASP A 353 -11.67 14.92 28.85
CA ASP A 353 -12.39 14.13 29.85
C ASP A 353 -11.52 12.98 30.39
N LEU A 354 -11.57 12.75 31.70
CA LEU A 354 -10.83 11.68 32.38
C LEU A 354 -11.41 10.29 32.06
N SER A 355 -12.64 10.21 31.55
CA SER A 355 -13.23 8.94 31.07
C SER A 355 -12.37 8.25 30.01
N LEU A 356 -11.58 9.02 29.24
CA LEU A 356 -10.63 8.51 28.25
C LEU A 356 -9.52 7.64 28.85
N MET A 357 -9.32 7.65 30.17
CA MET A 357 -8.42 6.73 30.84
C MET A 357 -8.97 5.31 30.92
N GLU A 358 -10.29 5.15 31.05
CA GLU A 358 -10.95 3.84 31.15
C GLU A 358 -10.92 3.11 29.80
N ASP A 359 -11.06 3.85 28.69
CA ASP A 359 -11.00 3.30 27.33
C ASP A 359 -9.58 2.87 26.88
N ALA A 360 -8.55 3.27 27.63
CA ALA A 360 -7.16 3.02 27.29
C ALA A 360 -6.52 1.86 28.05
N MET A 361 -7.17 1.37 29.12
CA MET A 361 -6.82 0.14 29.86
C MET A 361 -7.44 -1.07 29.17
#